data_AF-A0A9E2PR62-F1
#
_entry.id   AF-A0A9E2PR62-F1
#
_cell.length_a   1.000
_cell.length_b   1.000
_cell.length_c   1.000
_cell.angle_alpha   90.00
_cell.angle_beta   90.00
_cell.angle_gamma   90.00
#
_symmetry.space_group_name_H-M   'P 1'
#
loop_
_entity.id
_entity.type
_entity.pdbx_description
1 polymer ?
#
loop_
_entity_poly.entity_id
_entity_poly.type
_entity_poly.pdbx_seq_one_letter_code
_entity_poly.pdbx_strand_id
1 'polypeptide(L)'
;MINKLTSICLVSLLMLGAAGTTYGAVASGGTITTNGAYTIHAFTNSGAFTVNPLCSLACEVLIVAGGGGGAVGGGGAGGLILTNISVSGLNIATIGAGGAGGTWGAAGNSGQDSSFSTI
;
A
#
# COMPACT_ATOMS: atom_id res chain seq x y z
N MET A 1 -12.48 -12.13 19.28
CA MET A 1 -12.17 -10.75 19.68
C MET A 1 -10.79 -10.41 19.14
N ILE A 2 -10.70 -9.23 18.51
CA ILE A 2 -9.49 -8.58 17.97
C ILE A 2 -9.05 -9.01 16.56
N ASN A 3 -9.63 -8.28 15.62
CA ASN A 3 -9.25 -8.16 14.23
C ASN A 3 -7.95 -7.35 14.24
N LYS A 4 -6.79 -8.00 14.12
CA LYS A 4 -5.51 -7.29 13.92
C LYS A 4 -5.61 -6.55 12.59
N LEU A 5 -5.60 -5.21 12.62
CA LEU A 5 -5.56 -4.38 11.42
C LEU A 5 -4.29 -4.72 10.64
N THR A 6 -4.45 -5.54 9.60
CA THR A 6 -3.42 -5.85 8.61
C THR A 6 -3.22 -4.65 7.71
N SER A 7 -1.96 -4.23 7.58
CA SER A 7 -1.48 -3.04 6.86
C SER A 7 -2.31 -2.66 5.64
N ILE A 8 -2.78 -1.41 5.63
CA ILE A 8 -3.59 -0.83 4.58
C ILE A 8 -2.69 0.08 3.73
N CYS A 9 -2.27 -0.39 2.56
CA CYS A 9 -1.70 0.46 1.52
C CYS A 9 -2.88 1.10 0.79
N LEU A 10 -3.21 2.36 1.08
CA LEU A 10 -4.19 3.09 0.28
C LEU A 10 -3.44 3.80 -0.86
N VAL A 11 -3.59 3.32 -2.09
CA VAL A 11 -3.21 4.12 -3.27
C VAL A 11 -4.42 4.98 -3.61
N SER A 12 -4.43 6.27 -3.27
CA SER A 12 -5.47 7.22 -3.72
C SER A 12 -5.12 7.75 -5.11
N LEU A 13 -5.95 7.42 -6.11
CA LEU A 13 -5.74 7.90 -7.48
C LEU A 13 -6.66 9.09 -7.79
N LEU A 14 -6.11 10.27 -8.03
CA LEU A 14 -6.83 11.41 -8.62
C LEU A 14 -6.62 11.40 -10.14
N MET A 15 -7.58 10.95 -10.94
CA MET A 15 -7.57 11.15 -12.40
C MET A 15 -8.62 12.21 -12.78
N LEU A 16 -8.20 13.32 -13.38
CA LEU A 16 -9.08 14.30 -14.02
C LEU A 16 -9.28 13.86 -15.49
N GLY A 17 -10.48 13.41 -15.86
CA GLY A 17 -10.77 12.98 -17.24
C GLY A 17 -12.28 12.90 -17.52
N ALA A 18 -12.71 13.63 -18.54
CA ALA A 18 -14.10 14.01 -18.85
C ALA A 18 -15.06 12.85 -19.20
N ALA A 19 -16.35 13.18 -19.16
CA ALA A 19 -17.49 12.30 -19.35
C ALA A 19 -17.46 11.45 -20.64
N GLY A 20 -17.83 10.17 -20.50
CA GLY A 20 -18.39 9.36 -21.57
C GLY A 20 -17.38 8.66 -22.47
N THR A 21 -16.95 7.47 -22.06
CA THR A 21 -16.65 6.29 -22.90
C THR A 21 -16.23 5.19 -21.93
N THR A 22 -16.73 3.97 -22.10
CA THR A 22 -16.37 2.81 -21.27
C THR A 22 -14.92 2.40 -21.53
N TYR A 23 -13.96 3.19 -21.06
CA TYR A 23 -12.56 2.80 -21.01
C TYR A 23 -12.42 1.78 -19.89
N GLY A 24 -12.08 0.54 -20.25
CA GLY A 24 -11.75 -0.51 -19.28
C GLY A 24 -10.73 0.00 -18.26
N ALA A 25 -10.77 -0.55 -17.03
CA ALA A 25 -9.94 -0.12 -15.91
C ALA A 25 -8.52 0.25 -16.35
N VAL A 26 -8.16 1.53 -16.21
CA VAL A 26 -6.85 2.09 -16.63
C VAL A 26 -5.68 1.54 -15.81
N ALA A 27 -5.96 0.96 -14.65
CA ALA A 27 -5.03 0.18 -13.86
C ALA A 27 -5.74 -0.99 -13.18
N SER A 28 -4.99 -2.02 -12.81
CA SER A 28 -5.47 -3.21 -12.08
C SER A 28 -4.50 -3.61 -10.97
N GLY A 29 -4.96 -4.45 -10.04
CA GLY A 29 -4.19 -4.90 -8.88
C GLY A 29 -4.78 -4.43 -7.55
N GLY A 30 -4.57 -5.24 -6.51
CA GLY A 30 -5.13 -4.98 -5.18
C GLY A 30 -6.65 -5.06 -5.12
N THR A 31 -7.22 -4.63 -4.00
CA THR A 31 -8.65 -4.39 -3.86
C THR A 31 -8.98 -3.02 -4.43
N ILE A 32 -9.84 -2.99 -5.45
CA ILE A 32 -10.22 -1.76 -6.15
C ILE A 32 -11.52 -1.23 -5.55
N THR A 33 -11.50 0.02 -5.10
CA THR A 33 -12.70 0.72 -4.63
C THR A 33 -12.79 2.08 -5.32
N THR A 34 -13.99 2.56 -5.60
CA THR A 34 -14.20 3.90 -6.17
C THR A 34 -14.92 4.77 -5.15
N ASN A 35 -14.45 6.01 -5.00
CA ASN A 35 -15.09 7.01 -4.16
C ASN A 35 -15.13 8.33 -4.94
N GLY A 36 -16.30 8.65 -5.49
CA GLY A 36 -16.46 9.79 -6.39
C GLY A 36 -15.56 9.67 -7.62
N ALA A 37 -14.65 10.62 -7.80
CA ALA A 37 -13.68 10.65 -8.90
C ALA A 37 -12.40 9.84 -8.63
N TYR A 38 -12.26 9.24 -7.43
CA TYR A 38 -11.06 8.53 -7.03
C TYR A 38 -11.23 7.02 -7.21
N THR A 39 -10.22 6.38 -7.78
CA THR A 39 -10.10 4.92 -7.81
C THR A 39 -8.97 4.49 -6.89
N ILE A 40 -9.28 3.79 -5.82
CA ILE A 40 -8.31 3.38 -4.81
C ILE A 40 -7.91 1.93 -5.05
N HIS A 41 -6.61 1.69 -5.15
CA HIS A 41 -6.03 0.34 -5.22
C HIS A 41 -5.38 0.01 -3.88
N ALA A 42 -5.97 -0.94 -3.14
CA ALA A 42 -5.47 -1.30 -1.83
C ALA A 42 -4.70 -2.63 -1.83
N PHE A 43 -3.48 -2.62 -1.29
CA PHE A 43 -2.67 -3.83 -1.13
C PHE A 43 -2.51 -4.15 0.36
N THR A 44 -3.10 -5.25 0.80
CA THR A 44 -2.89 -5.84 2.13
C THR A 44 -1.91 -7.02 2.09
N ASN A 45 -1.55 -7.45 0.88
CA ASN A 45 -0.57 -8.47 0.55
C ASN A 45 0.22 -7.98 -0.65
N SER A 46 1.48 -8.43 -0.78
CA SER A 46 2.31 -8.06 -1.92
C SER A 46 1.67 -8.47 -3.24
N GLY A 47 1.82 -7.64 -4.26
CA GLY A 47 1.19 -7.85 -5.56
C GLY A 47 1.60 -6.84 -6.61
N ALA A 48 1.05 -6.99 -7.81
CA ALA A 48 1.31 -6.10 -8.93
C ALA A 48 0.22 -5.04 -9.05
N PHE A 49 0.63 -3.78 -9.19
CA PHE A 49 -0.17 -2.69 -9.73
C PHE A 49 0.20 -2.50 -11.20
N THR A 50 -0.72 -2.82 -12.10
CA THR A 50 -0.49 -2.80 -13.55
C THR A 50 -1.29 -1.69 -14.19
N VAL A 51 -0.60 -0.71 -14.75
CA VAL A 51 -1.17 0.37 -15.55
C VAL A 51 -1.28 -0.07 -17.01
N ASN A 52 -2.36 0.33 -17.68
CA ASN A 52 -2.51 0.11 -19.11
C ASN A 52 -1.29 0.71 -19.85
N PRO A 53 -0.60 -0.07 -20.71
CA PRO A 53 0.64 0.35 -21.35
C PRO A 53 0.50 1.59 -22.25
N LEU A 54 -0.72 1.98 -22.61
CA LEU A 54 -0.99 3.17 -23.43
C LEU A 54 -1.13 4.46 -22.61
N CYS A 55 -1.01 4.42 -21.29
CA CYS A 55 -1.12 5.61 -20.45
C CYS A 55 -0.12 5.64 -19.28
N SER A 56 0.04 6.83 -18.72
CA SER A 56 0.68 7.06 -17.42
C SER A 56 -0.34 7.70 -16.48
N LEU A 57 -0.23 7.39 -15.19
CA LEU A 57 -1.14 7.86 -14.15
C LEU A 57 -0.37 8.63 -13.09
N ALA A 58 -0.87 9.81 -12.72
CA ALA A 58 -0.42 10.53 -11.53
C ALA A 58 -1.13 9.96 -10.29
N CYS A 59 -0.40 9.26 -9.44
CA CYS A 59 -0.91 8.59 -8.25
C CYS A 59 -0.43 9.30 -6.98
N GLU A 60 -1.31 9.39 -5.99
CA GLU A 60 -0.90 9.60 -4.61
C GLU A 60 -0.71 8.21 -3.97
N VAL A 61 0.46 7.99 -3.38
CA VAL A 61 0.86 6.70 -2.83
C VAL A 61 1.14 6.87 -1.35
N LEU A 62 0.35 6.15 -0.54
CA LEU A 62 0.58 5.98 0.88
C LEU A 62 1.19 4.60 1.14
N ILE A 63 2.47 4.58 1.50
CA ILE A 63 3.21 3.37 1.88
C ILE A 63 3.31 3.34 3.40
N VAL A 64 2.91 2.22 4.00
CA VAL A 64 3.05 1.98 5.44
C VAL A 64 3.84 0.71 5.67
N ALA A 65 4.99 0.82 6.33
CA ALA A 65 5.85 -0.31 6.67
C ALA A 65 5.29 -1.15 7.83
N GLY A 66 5.82 -2.35 8.02
CA GLY A 66 5.51 -3.18 9.17
C GLY A 66 6.01 -2.56 10.48
N GLY A 67 5.15 -2.51 11.50
CA GLY A 67 5.55 -2.07 12.84
C GLY A 67 6.47 -3.09 13.54
N GLY A 68 7.29 -2.62 14.48
CA GLY A 68 8.15 -3.48 15.30
C GLY A 68 7.38 -4.26 16.37
N GLY A 69 7.81 -5.49 16.63
CA GLY A 69 7.25 -6.34 17.67
C GLY A 69 7.66 -5.88 19.07
N GLY A 70 6.70 -5.91 19.99
CA GLY A 70 6.92 -5.54 21.39
C GLY A 70 7.29 -6.70 22.29
N ALA A 71 7.84 -6.39 23.46
CA ALA A 71 7.91 -7.32 24.59
C ALA A 71 6.98 -6.79 25.71
N VAL A 72 7.51 -6.62 26.93
CA VAL A 72 6.75 -6.07 28.06
C VAL A 72 6.24 -4.63 27.83
N GLY A 73 6.96 -3.84 27.02
CA GLY A 73 6.70 -2.40 26.80
C GLY A 73 5.92 -2.04 25.54
N GLY A 74 5.30 -3.02 24.86
CA GLY A 74 4.63 -2.78 23.58
C GLY A 74 5.59 -2.68 22.39
N GLY A 75 5.04 -2.65 21.17
CA GLY A 75 5.77 -2.59 19.91
C GLY A 75 5.79 -1.19 19.30
N GLY A 76 6.59 -1.00 18.25
CA GLY A 76 6.69 0.27 17.52
C GLY A 76 5.75 0.32 16.30
N ALA A 77 5.27 1.51 15.95
CA ALA A 77 4.56 1.73 14.69
C ALA A 77 5.50 1.55 13.48
N GLY A 78 4.92 1.27 12.31
CA GLY A 78 5.66 1.25 11.05
C GLY A 78 5.92 2.65 10.51
N GLY A 79 6.91 2.77 9.63
CA GLY A 79 7.16 4.00 8.86
C GLY A 79 6.02 4.33 7.91
N LEU A 80 5.86 5.60 7.58
CA LEU A 80 4.87 6.11 6.64
C LEU A 80 5.54 7.00 5.61
N ILE A 81 5.25 6.74 4.34
CA ILE A 81 5.62 7.60 3.22
C ILE A 81 4.33 7.99 2.50
N LEU A 82 4.12 9.28 2.33
CA LEU A 82 3.06 9.85 1.50
C LEU A 82 3.70 10.69 0.42
N THR A 83 3.52 10.31 -0.83
CA THR A 83 4.15 11.00 -1.97
C THR A 83 3.27 10.92 -3.22
N ASN A 84 3.54 11.81 -4.17
CA ASN A 84 2.90 11.83 -5.48
C ASN A 84 3.89 11.37 -6.54
N ILE A 85 3.50 10.39 -7.36
CA ILE A 85 4.35 9.82 -8.41
C ILE A 85 3.58 9.59 -9.69
N SER A 86 4.28 9.65 -10.82
CA SER A 86 3.76 9.22 -12.10
C SER A 86 4.16 7.78 -12.36
N VAL A 87 3.19 6.90 -12.63
CA VAL A 87 3.40 5.47 -12.83
C VAL A 87 2.86 5.01 -14.18
N SER A 88 3.58 4.06 -14.78
CA SER A 88 3.21 3.40 -16.03
C SER A 88 3.68 1.95 -15.99
N GLY A 89 3.07 1.09 -16.79
CA GLY A 89 3.43 -0.33 -16.85
C GLY A 89 3.25 -1.07 -15.52
N LEU A 90 4.16 -2.00 -15.24
CA LEU A 90 4.11 -2.86 -14.05
C LEU A 90 4.85 -2.22 -12.87
N ASN A 91 4.17 -2.09 -11.74
CA ASN A 91 4.74 -1.62 -10.48
C ASN A 91 4.46 -2.66 -9.39
N ILE A 92 5.49 -3.03 -8.62
CA ILE A 92 5.36 -4.05 -7.57
C ILE A 92 5.08 -3.37 -6.24
N ALA A 93 3.96 -3.70 -5.62
CA ALA A 93 3.65 -3.35 -4.25
C ALA A 93 4.15 -4.48 -3.34
N THR A 94 5.11 -4.19 -2.46
CA THR A 94 5.57 -5.11 -1.42
C THR A 94 4.99 -4.68 -0.09
N ILE A 95 4.32 -5.58 0.61
CA ILE A 95 3.77 -5.32 1.94
C ILE A 95 4.69 -5.96 2.98
N GLY A 96 5.34 -5.11 3.78
CA GLY A 96 6.20 -5.51 4.88
C GLY A 96 5.40 -6.13 6.02
N ALA A 97 5.88 -7.26 6.53
CA ALA A 97 5.32 -7.89 7.72
C ALA A 97 5.66 -7.09 8.99
N GLY A 98 4.74 -7.11 9.97
CA GLY A 98 5.06 -6.64 11.32
C GLY A 98 6.06 -7.56 12.03
N GLY A 99 6.83 -7.01 12.95
CA GLY A 99 7.79 -7.73 13.77
C GLY A 99 7.11 -8.64 14.78
N ALA A 100 7.69 -9.82 15.00
CA ALA A 100 7.22 -10.75 16.03
C ALA A 100 7.54 -10.23 17.45
N GLY A 101 6.65 -10.52 18.40
CA GLY A 101 6.83 -10.10 19.78
C GLY A 101 7.97 -10.85 20.48
N GLY A 102 8.64 -10.16 21.40
CA GLY A 102 9.69 -10.73 22.24
C GLY A 102 9.12 -11.53 23.41
N THR A 103 9.89 -12.50 23.90
CA THR A 103 9.60 -13.23 25.15
C THR A 103 10.12 -12.44 26.37
N TRP A 104 9.85 -12.93 27.58
CA TRP A 104 10.27 -12.27 28.82
C TRP A 104 11.80 -12.09 28.86
N GLY A 105 12.25 -10.83 28.89
CA GLY A 105 13.67 -10.47 28.87
C GLY A 105 14.31 -10.38 27.47
N ALA A 106 13.57 -10.62 26.40
CA ALA A 106 14.04 -10.48 25.02
C ALA A 106 13.29 -9.37 24.28
N ALA A 107 14.00 -8.59 23.46
CA ALA A 107 13.38 -7.62 22.57
C ALA A 107 12.55 -8.33 21.48
N GLY A 108 11.49 -7.67 21.00
CA GLY A 108 10.80 -8.13 19.80
C GLY A 108 11.59 -7.84 18.53
N ASN A 109 11.15 -8.42 17.41
CA ASN A 109 11.79 -8.24 16.12
C ASN A 109 11.37 -6.91 15.47
N SER A 110 12.24 -6.37 14.62
CA SER A 110 11.86 -5.29 13.71
C SER A 110 10.79 -5.74 12.72
N GLY A 111 9.90 -4.82 12.33
CA GLY A 111 9.05 -5.01 11.16
C GLY A 111 9.85 -4.90 9.87
N GLN A 112 9.23 -5.25 8.75
CA GLN A 112 9.82 -5.16 7.42
C GLN A 112 9.28 -3.95 6.67
N ASP A 113 10.09 -3.44 5.76
CA ASP A 113 9.70 -2.33 4.90
C ASP A 113 8.58 -2.75 3.95
N SER A 114 7.65 -1.83 3.72
CA SER A 114 6.75 -1.88 2.58
C SER A 114 7.33 -0.98 1.49
N SER A 115 7.12 -1.36 0.24
CA SER A 115 7.60 -0.59 -0.90
C SER A 115 6.58 -0.58 -2.02
N PHE A 116 6.67 0.43 -2.87
CA PHE A 116 5.94 0.52 -4.11
C PHE A 116 6.89 0.89 -5.23
N SER A 117 7.09 -0.04 -6.16
CA SER A 117 8.11 0.06 -7.21
C SER A 117 9.50 0.26 -6.60
N THR A 118 10.16 1.39 -6.84
CA THR A 118 11.49 1.72 -6.31
C THR A 118 11.48 2.57 -5.05
N ILE A 119 10.31 2.75 -4.42
CA ILE A 119 10.07 3.64 -3.27
C ILE A 119 9.78 2.80 -2.04
#